data_AF-A0A3B6J0R8-F1
#
_entry.id   AF-A0A3B6J0R8-F1
#
_cell.length_a   1.000
_cell.length_b   1.000
_cell.length_c   1.000
_cell.angle_alpha   90.00
_cell.angle_beta   90.00
_cell.angle_gamma   90.00
#
_symmetry.space_group_name_H-M   'P 1'
#
loop_
_entity.id
_entity.type
_entity.pdbx_description
1 polymer ?
#
loop_
_entity_poly.entity_id
_entity_poly.type
_entity_poly.pdbx_seq_one_letter_code
_entity_poly.pdbx_strand_id
1 'polypeptide(L)'
;MEREKMERGKSELRMAIEDLSLPSSGDGEYQEQQGKIRRSSTMDLLCVSNQLLRVLDAIGPTLLVLTQDIEQNVQRLQDLHARDSLKYASLTAMVTKEVVEGTSKKTNSCARAIIWLARSVNFSIHLLEGLVKNSESSLQEMVEEAYKSTLKPFHGWISSAAYKVALCLIPERDIFIQLLMGSCQDPGYFGEDVMVLVSIAQPLLEEINAILVKHQLERLKST
;
A
#
# COMPACT_ATOMS: atom_id res chain seq x y z
N MET A 1 7.99 16.04 -20.45
CA MET A 1 7.22 15.91 -21.70
C MET A 1 7.29 14.52 -22.34
N GLU A 2 8.45 13.97 -22.72
CA GLU A 2 8.52 12.59 -23.28
C GLU A 2 8.33 11.49 -22.23
N ARG A 3 8.92 11.63 -21.03
CA ARG A 3 8.64 10.71 -19.91
C ARG A 3 7.16 10.72 -19.50
N GLU A 4 6.55 11.89 -19.36
CA GLU A 4 5.11 12.02 -19.01
C GLU A 4 4.15 11.56 -20.12
N LYS A 5 4.60 11.48 -21.38
CA LYS A 5 3.84 10.87 -22.48
C LYS A 5 4.04 9.35 -22.51
N MET A 6 5.21 8.86 -22.12
CA MET A 6 5.54 7.44 -22.04
C MET A 6 4.90 6.76 -20.82
N GLU A 7 4.74 7.47 -19.71
CA GLU A 7 4.01 7.01 -18.52
C GLU A 7 2.50 6.91 -18.77
N ARG A 8 1.94 7.81 -19.59
CA ARG A 8 0.49 7.91 -19.84
C ARG A 8 -0.15 6.72 -20.58
N GLY A 9 0.67 5.77 -21.05
CA GLY A 9 0.23 4.54 -21.72
C GLY A 9 0.62 3.25 -20.99
N LYS A 10 1.24 3.34 -19.80
CA LYS A 10 1.66 2.17 -19.02
C LYS A 10 0.58 1.75 -18.04
N SER A 11 0.56 0.46 -17.74
CA SER A 11 -0.28 -0.14 -16.70
C SER A 11 0.26 0.24 -15.32
N GLU A 12 -0.56 0.89 -14.49
CA GLU A 12 -0.22 1.17 -13.07
C GLU A 12 0.17 -0.12 -12.36
N LEU A 13 -0.50 -1.23 -12.67
CA LEU A 13 -0.22 -2.53 -12.08
C LEU A 13 1.17 -3.06 -12.47
N ARG A 14 1.56 -2.95 -13.74
CA ARG A 14 2.90 -3.38 -14.17
C ARG A 14 3.99 -2.46 -13.66
N MET A 15 3.75 -1.15 -13.62
CA MET A 15 4.70 -0.22 -13.01
C MET A 15 4.91 -0.55 -11.52
N ALA A 16 3.84 -0.89 -10.80
CA ALA A 16 3.97 -1.37 -9.42
C ALA A 16 4.81 -2.65 -9.32
N ILE A 17 4.58 -3.62 -10.20
CA ILE A 17 5.36 -4.88 -10.25
C ILE A 17 6.83 -4.59 -10.56
N GLU A 18 7.12 -3.77 -11.57
CA GLU A 18 8.48 -3.39 -11.95
C GLU A 18 9.18 -2.66 -10.81
N ASP A 19 8.55 -1.61 -10.26
CA ASP A 19 9.09 -0.81 -9.17
C ASP A 19 9.36 -1.67 -7.93
N LEU A 20 8.50 -2.63 -7.59
CA LEU A 20 8.73 -3.54 -6.47
C LEU A 20 9.79 -4.61 -6.78
N SER A 21 9.90 -5.07 -8.03
CA SER A 21 10.85 -6.10 -8.46
C SER A 21 12.27 -5.59 -8.64
N LEU A 22 12.45 -4.29 -8.90
CA LEU A 22 13.77 -3.68 -9.07
C LEU A 22 14.54 -3.65 -7.74
N PRO A 23 15.87 -3.82 -7.74
CA PRO A 23 16.70 -3.46 -6.58
C PRO A 23 16.71 -1.94 -6.37
N SER A 24 16.78 -1.47 -5.12
CA SER A 24 16.73 -0.04 -4.79
C SER A 24 17.80 0.75 -5.56
N SER A 25 17.37 1.82 -6.25
CA SER A 25 18.28 2.78 -6.87
C SER A 25 18.69 3.81 -5.82
N GLY A 26 19.70 3.47 -5.02
CA GLY A 26 20.41 4.42 -4.16
C GLY A 26 19.86 4.56 -2.75
N ASP A 27 20.35 3.71 -1.86
CA ASP A 27 20.67 4.08 -0.49
C ASP A 27 22.16 3.76 -0.30
N GLY A 28 22.92 4.66 0.33
CA GLY A 28 24.38 4.58 0.42
C GLY A 28 24.92 3.22 0.88
N GLU A 29 26.01 2.81 0.23
CA GLU A 29 26.99 1.79 0.61
C GLU A 29 26.55 0.64 1.54
N TYR A 30 26.28 -0.50 0.87
CA TYR A 30 26.58 -1.90 1.23
C TYR A 30 26.02 -2.48 2.53
N GLN A 31 24.93 -3.26 2.40
CA GLN A 31 24.76 -4.48 3.18
C GLN A 31 25.09 -5.69 2.30
N GLU A 32 26.33 -6.15 2.41
CA GLU A 32 26.85 -7.32 1.71
C GLU A 32 26.49 -8.58 2.51
N GLN A 33 25.28 -9.10 2.31
CA GLN A 33 24.98 -10.51 2.61
C GLN A 33 24.24 -11.13 1.42
N GLN A 34 24.98 -11.96 0.68
CA GLN A 34 24.52 -12.82 -0.42
C GLN A 34 23.98 -12.11 -1.67
N GLY A 35 24.88 -11.45 -2.42
CA GLY A 35 24.85 -11.39 -3.89
C GLY A 35 23.67 -10.68 -4.60
N LYS A 36 22.69 -10.13 -3.88
CA LYS A 36 21.59 -9.34 -4.46
C LYS A 36 21.26 -8.20 -3.50
N ILE A 37 21.47 -6.95 -3.92
CA ILE A 37 21.05 -5.77 -3.14
C ILE A 37 19.54 -5.83 -3.02
N ARG A 38 19.02 -6.19 -1.85
CA ARG A 38 17.59 -6.21 -1.56
C ARG A 38 17.18 -4.82 -1.04
N ARG A 39 16.10 -4.27 -1.58
CA ARG A 39 15.50 -3.03 -1.06
C ARG A 39 15.19 -3.21 0.44
N SER A 40 15.34 -2.15 1.21
CA SER A 40 15.01 -2.17 2.64
C SER A 40 13.50 -2.33 2.82
N SER A 41 13.03 -2.95 3.91
CA SER A 41 11.59 -3.14 4.12
C SER A 41 10.84 -1.80 4.27
N THR A 42 11.54 -0.75 4.71
CA THR A 42 10.99 0.62 4.70
C THR A 42 10.74 1.11 3.29
N MET A 43 11.71 0.94 2.40
CA MET A 43 11.59 1.36 1.01
C MET A 43 10.59 0.49 0.23
N ASP A 44 10.47 -0.80 0.53
CA ASP A 44 9.42 -1.66 -0.05
C ASP A 44 8.01 -1.16 0.33
N LEU A 45 7.78 -0.84 1.61
CA LEU A 45 6.50 -0.30 2.06
C LEU A 45 6.19 1.07 1.44
N LEU A 46 7.19 1.95 1.34
CA LEU A 46 7.05 3.23 0.66
C LEU A 46 6.72 3.03 -0.83
N CYS A 47 7.40 2.11 -1.50
CA CYS A 47 7.18 1.81 -2.91
C CYS A 47 5.73 1.39 -3.15
N VAL A 48 5.24 0.35 -2.46
CA VAL A 48 3.86 -0.13 -2.65
C VAL A 48 2.81 0.92 -2.26
N SER A 49 3.08 1.71 -1.22
CA SER A 49 2.17 2.79 -0.79
C SER A 49 2.07 3.91 -1.83
N ASN A 50 3.17 4.26 -2.50
CA ASN A 50 3.15 5.23 -3.58
C ASN A 50 2.41 4.73 -4.82
N GLN A 51 2.43 3.42 -5.11
CA GLN A 51 1.60 2.86 -6.19
C GLN A 51 0.11 2.98 -5.86
N LEU A 52 -0.27 2.75 -4.61
CA LEU A 52 -1.64 2.98 -4.16
C LEU A 52 -2.07 4.44 -4.35
N LEU A 53 -1.19 5.40 -4.04
CA LEU A 53 -1.44 6.82 -4.29
C LEU A 53 -1.64 7.13 -5.78
N ARG A 54 -0.80 6.58 -6.67
CA ARG A 54 -0.97 6.75 -8.13
C ARG A 54 -2.34 6.28 -8.61
N VAL A 55 -2.82 5.14 -8.13
CA VAL A 55 -4.16 4.63 -8.47
C VAL A 55 -5.26 5.55 -7.94
N LEU A 56 -5.13 6.08 -6.72
CA LEU A 56 -6.10 7.02 -6.14
C LEU A 56 -6.12 8.35 -6.91
N ASP A 57 -4.95 8.87 -7.31
CA ASP A 57 -4.82 10.06 -8.14
C ASP A 57 -5.47 9.85 -9.51
N ALA A 58 -5.36 8.64 -10.08
CA ALA A 58 -5.98 8.29 -11.35
C ALA A 58 -7.53 8.19 -11.27
N ILE A 59 -8.08 7.81 -10.11
CA ILE A 59 -9.53 7.90 -9.83
C ILE A 59 -9.97 9.37 -9.76
N GLY A 60 -9.12 10.24 -9.19
CA GLY A 60 -9.34 11.67 -9.12
C GLY A 60 -9.87 12.15 -7.77
N PRO A 61 -10.40 13.38 -7.69
CA PRO A 61 -10.58 14.11 -6.42
C PRO A 61 -11.70 13.54 -5.54
N THR A 62 -12.50 12.59 -6.01
CA THR A 62 -13.60 12.01 -5.24
C THR A 62 -13.12 11.27 -3.99
N LEU A 63 -11.89 10.75 -4.01
CA LEU A 63 -11.26 10.07 -2.88
C LEU A 63 -10.13 10.89 -2.24
N LEU A 64 -10.14 12.22 -2.40
CA LEU A 64 -9.06 13.10 -1.91
C LEU A 64 -8.77 12.94 -0.42
N VAL A 65 -9.81 12.79 0.41
CA VAL A 65 -9.63 12.63 1.87
C VAL A 65 -8.87 11.34 2.21
N LEU A 66 -9.15 10.25 1.49
CA LEU A 66 -8.42 8.98 1.64
C LEU A 66 -6.98 9.11 1.15
N THR A 67 -6.80 9.78 0.00
CA THR A 67 -5.48 10.04 -0.60
C THR A 67 -4.59 10.79 0.39
N GLN A 68 -5.10 11.88 0.97
CA GLN A 68 -4.40 12.68 1.97
C GLN A 68 -4.03 11.90 3.25
N ASP A 69 -4.88 10.97 3.71
CA ASP A 69 -4.54 10.13 4.87
C ASP A 69 -3.34 9.21 4.57
N ILE A 70 -3.34 8.57 3.40
CA ILE A 70 -2.24 7.70 2.96
C ILE A 70 -0.96 8.52 2.73
N GLU A 71 -1.06 9.68 2.07
CA GLU A 71 0.07 10.61 1.86
C GLU A 71 0.71 11.02 3.19
N GLN A 72 -0.09 11.38 4.19
CA GLN A 72 0.43 11.75 5.51
C GLN A 72 1.15 10.57 6.19
N ASN A 73 0.66 9.34 6.01
CA ASN A 73 1.32 8.16 6.55
C ASN A 73 2.64 7.87 5.82
N VAL A 74 2.67 7.99 4.49
CA VAL A 74 3.88 7.88 3.67
C VAL A 74 4.91 8.92 4.10
N GLN A 75 4.50 10.19 4.23
CA GLN A 75 5.39 11.28 4.62
C GLN A 75 6.00 11.04 6.01
N ARG A 76 5.23 10.52 6.98
CA ARG A 76 5.76 10.18 8.32
C ARG A 76 6.89 9.15 8.26
N LEU A 77 6.74 8.11 7.42
CA LEU A 77 7.79 7.10 7.24
C LEU A 77 9.01 7.71 6.54
N GLN A 78 8.80 8.49 5.48
CA GLN A 78 9.87 9.16 4.75
C GLN A 78 10.65 10.12 5.65
N ASP A 79 9.97 10.94 6.45
CA ASP A 79 10.60 11.88 7.37
C ASP A 79 11.44 11.19 8.43
N LEU A 80 10.99 10.03 8.94
CA LEU A 80 11.79 9.27 9.90
C LEU A 80 12.98 8.60 9.22
N HIS A 81 12.77 8.01 8.04
CA HIS A 81 13.84 7.38 7.26
C HIS A 81 14.94 8.38 6.87
N ALA A 82 14.56 9.57 6.41
CA ALA A 82 15.49 10.63 6.00
C ALA A 82 16.37 11.16 7.13
N ARG A 83 15.98 10.98 8.41
CA ARG A 83 16.80 11.40 9.56
C ARG A 83 18.05 10.54 9.72
N ASP A 84 17.96 9.25 9.38
CA ASP A 84 19.05 8.27 9.47
C ASP A 84 18.65 7.03 8.65
N SER A 85 18.96 7.06 7.34
CA SER A 85 18.50 6.04 6.39
C SER A 85 19.05 4.66 6.69
N LEU A 86 20.25 4.57 7.26
CA LEU A 86 20.86 3.31 7.67
C LEU A 86 20.15 2.72 8.88
N LYS A 87 19.90 3.54 9.92
CA LYS A 87 19.21 3.09 11.14
C LYS A 87 17.75 2.74 10.89
N TYR A 88 17.09 3.50 10.03
CA TYR A 88 15.67 3.35 9.71
C TYR A 88 15.44 2.67 8.36
N ALA A 89 16.37 1.83 7.92
CA ALA A 89 16.17 0.94 6.78
C ALA A 89 15.13 -0.16 7.10
N SER A 90 15.09 -0.64 8.34
CA SER A 90 14.15 -1.68 8.78
C SER A 90 12.91 -1.11 9.46
N LEU A 91 11.74 -1.59 9.06
CA LEU A 91 10.47 -1.30 9.74
C LEU A 91 10.49 -1.73 11.22
N THR A 92 11.22 -2.81 11.55
CA THR A 92 11.40 -3.26 12.94
C THR A 92 12.10 -2.21 13.77
N ALA A 93 13.12 -1.54 13.23
CA ALA A 93 13.89 -0.52 13.94
C ALA A 93 13.02 0.71 14.24
N MET A 94 12.20 1.15 13.26
CA MET A 94 11.26 2.27 13.43
C MET A 94 10.24 1.97 14.54
N VAL A 95 9.59 0.80 14.49
CA VAL A 95 8.58 0.42 15.50
C VAL A 95 9.21 0.22 16.88
N THR A 96 10.34 -0.49 16.96
CA THR A 96 11.02 -0.77 18.24
C THR A 96 11.43 0.52 18.93
N LYS A 97 11.96 1.50 18.18
CA LYS A 97 12.33 2.82 18.69
C LYS A 97 11.15 3.51 19.38
N GLU A 98 9.99 3.57 18.74
CA GLU A 98 8.82 4.23 19.34
C GLU A 98 8.18 3.42 20.48
N VAL A 99 8.31 2.09 20.48
CA VAL A 99 7.87 1.25 21.59
C VAL A 99 8.71 1.51 22.83
N VAL A 100 10.04 1.57 22.69
CA VAL A 100 10.97 1.87 23.79
C VAL A 100 10.72 3.27 24.35
N GLU A 101 10.41 4.24 23.50
CA GLU A 101 10.08 5.62 23.92
C GLU A 101 8.65 5.78 24.48
N GLY A 102 7.81 4.73 24.42
CA GLY A 102 6.40 4.82 24.82
C GLY A 102 5.55 5.71 23.91
N THR A 103 5.97 5.94 22.66
CA THR A 103 5.33 6.83 21.69
C THR A 103 4.58 6.10 20.58
N SER A 104 4.73 4.77 20.46
CA SER A 104 4.19 3.96 19.35
C SER A 104 2.68 4.05 19.15
N LYS A 105 1.90 4.38 20.18
CA LYS A 105 0.43 4.51 20.10
C LYS A 105 -0.07 5.94 19.89
N LYS A 106 0.81 6.95 19.91
CA LYS A 106 0.45 8.36 19.68
C LYS A 106 -0.09 8.54 18.26
N THR A 107 -1.06 9.42 18.07
CA THR A 107 -1.78 9.62 16.79
C THR A 107 -0.88 9.84 15.58
N ASN A 108 0.26 10.50 15.77
CA ASN A 108 1.24 10.83 14.74
C ASN A 108 2.49 9.94 14.75
N SER A 109 2.45 8.77 15.41
CA SER A 109 3.60 7.86 15.46
C SER A 109 3.86 7.18 14.12
N CYS A 110 5.12 6.86 13.86
CA CYS A 110 5.52 6.09 12.68
C CYS A 110 4.98 4.67 12.73
N ALA A 111 4.87 4.05 13.91
CA ALA A 111 4.28 2.74 14.09
C ALA A 111 2.81 2.73 13.64
N ARG A 112 2.03 3.78 13.95
CA ARG A 112 0.67 3.94 13.43
C ARG A 112 0.64 4.07 11.92
N ALA A 113 1.54 4.86 11.34
CA ALA A 113 1.63 5.02 9.90
C ALA A 113 1.93 3.68 9.21
N ILE A 114 2.90 2.90 9.71
CA ILE A 114 3.22 1.55 9.21
C ILE A 114 1.98 0.64 9.26
N ILE A 115 1.25 0.64 10.39
CA ILE A 115 0.03 -0.17 10.55
C ILE A 115 -1.02 0.18 9.49
N TRP A 116 -1.30 1.46 9.28
CA TRP A 116 -2.34 1.90 8.35
C TRP A 116 -1.96 1.70 6.89
N LEU A 117 -0.69 1.91 6.53
CA LEU A 117 -0.19 1.59 5.20
C LEU A 117 -0.29 0.09 4.92
N ALA A 118 0.17 -0.76 5.84
CA ALA A 118 0.08 -2.21 5.68
C ALA A 118 -1.36 -2.71 5.55
N ARG A 119 -2.29 -2.16 6.33
CA ARG A 119 -3.73 -2.49 6.21
C ARG A 119 -4.34 -2.03 4.89
N SER A 120 -3.91 -0.88 4.37
CA SER A 120 -4.36 -0.36 3.07
C SER A 120 -3.84 -1.21 1.91
N VAL A 121 -2.59 -1.66 1.98
CA VAL A 121 -2.00 -2.61 1.03
C VAL A 121 -2.74 -3.95 1.08
N ASN A 122 -3.00 -4.48 2.29
CA ASN A 122 -3.73 -5.74 2.46
C ASN A 122 -5.17 -5.66 1.90
N PHE A 123 -5.88 -4.55 2.15
CA PHE A 123 -7.18 -4.27 1.55
C PHE A 123 -7.11 -4.27 0.01
N SER A 124 -6.09 -3.61 -0.55
CA SER A 124 -5.91 -3.50 -2.00
C SER A 124 -5.65 -4.86 -2.64
N ILE A 125 -4.84 -5.71 -2.01
CA ILE A 125 -4.63 -7.10 -2.45
C ILE A 125 -5.94 -7.89 -2.46
N HIS A 126 -6.73 -7.82 -1.39
CA HIS A 126 -8.00 -8.53 -1.31
C HIS A 126 -8.99 -8.05 -2.39
N LEU A 127 -9.02 -6.75 -2.66
CA LEU A 127 -9.83 -6.17 -3.73
C LEU A 127 -9.39 -6.70 -5.11
N LEU A 128 -8.09 -6.66 -5.40
CA LEU A 128 -7.55 -7.14 -6.69
C LEU A 128 -7.80 -8.63 -6.90
N GLU A 129 -7.55 -9.46 -5.88
CA GLU A 129 -7.86 -10.88 -5.95
C GLU A 129 -9.36 -11.15 -6.16
N GLY A 130 -10.23 -10.38 -5.47
CA GLY A 130 -11.67 -10.47 -5.63
C GLY A 130 -12.11 -10.17 -7.07
N LEU A 131 -11.55 -9.12 -7.67
CA LEU A 131 -11.82 -8.73 -9.06
C LEU A 131 -11.37 -9.78 -10.08
N VAL A 132 -10.29 -10.50 -9.80
CA VAL A 132 -9.81 -11.63 -10.62
C VAL A 132 -10.73 -12.84 -10.48
N LYS A 133 -11.18 -13.15 -9.26
CA LYS A 133 -12.00 -14.33 -8.96
C LYS A 133 -13.45 -14.18 -9.44
N ASN A 134 -14.00 -12.96 -9.43
CA ASN A 134 -15.40 -12.69 -9.72
C ASN A 134 -15.56 -11.69 -10.88
N SER A 135 -15.71 -12.19 -12.11
CA SER A 135 -15.85 -11.34 -13.31
C SER A 135 -17.16 -10.55 -13.35
N GLU A 136 -18.22 -11.10 -12.76
CA GLU A 136 -19.59 -10.56 -12.87
C GLU A 136 -19.96 -9.57 -11.75
N SER A 137 -19.19 -9.53 -10.66
CA SER A 137 -19.49 -8.68 -9.51
C SER A 137 -19.10 -7.23 -9.77
N SER A 138 -19.91 -6.29 -9.30
CA SER A 138 -19.61 -4.86 -9.33
C SER A 138 -18.38 -4.51 -8.49
N LEU A 139 -17.75 -3.37 -8.78
CA LEU A 139 -16.63 -2.88 -7.96
C LEU A 139 -17.08 -2.61 -6.52
N GLN A 140 -18.32 -2.14 -6.32
CA GLN A 140 -18.86 -1.87 -4.98
C GLN A 140 -18.94 -3.15 -4.13
N GLU A 141 -19.43 -4.25 -4.71
CA GLU A 141 -19.49 -5.55 -4.01
C GLU A 141 -18.08 -6.03 -3.63
N MET A 142 -17.12 -5.91 -4.54
CA MET A 142 -15.72 -6.32 -4.29
C MET A 142 -15.02 -5.44 -3.25
N VAL A 143 -15.24 -4.12 -3.30
CA VAL A 143 -14.75 -3.18 -2.27
C VAL A 143 -15.39 -3.50 -0.92
N GLU A 144 -16.68 -3.83 -0.87
CA GLU A 144 -17.36 -4.14 0.37
C GLU A 144 -16.87 -5.44 1.00
N GLU A 145 -16.63 -6.48 0.21
CA GLU A 145 -16.06 -7.74 0.67
C GLU A 145 -14.64 -7.56 1.20
N ALA A 146 -13.78 -6.88 0.44
CA ALA A 146 -12.41 -6.56 0.87
C ALA A 146 -12.41 -5.72 2.15
N TYR A 147 -13.31 -4.74 2.27
CA TYR A 147 -13.41 -3.88 3.45
C TYR A 147 -13.81 -4.67 4.70
N LYS A 148 -14.84 -5.53 4.59
CA LYS A 148 -15.33 -6.35 5.70
C LYS A 148 -14.27 -7.30 6.25
N SER A 149 -13.47 -7.89 5.36
CA SER A 149 -12.43 -8.86 5.71
C SER A 149 -11.16 -8.21 6.25
N THR A 150 -10.84 -6.97 5.87
CA THR A 150 -9.54 -6.35 6.18
C THR A 150 -9.63 -5.14 7.12
N LEU A 151 -10.28 -4.05 6.72
CA LEU A 151 -10.25 -2.76 7.44
C LEU A 151 -11.33 -2.65 8.51
N LYS A 152 -12.52 -3.24 8.28
CA LYS A 152 -13.68 -3.12 9.16
C LYS A 152 -13.41 -3.48 10.63
N PRO A 153 -12.63 -4.53 10.98
CA PRO A 153 -12.34 -4.86 12.37
C PRO A 153 -11.59 -3.76 13.13
N PHE A 154 -10.86 -2.89 12.41
CA PHE A 154 -10.01 -1.85 12.96
C PHE A 154 -10.59 -0.44 12.82
N HIS A 155 -11.59 -0.24 11.97
CA HIS A 155 -12.28 1.03 11.79
C HIS A 155 -13.30 1.26 12.91
N GLY A 156 -13.16 2.40 13.60
CA GLY A 156 -14.19 2.98 14.44
C GLY A 156 -15.41 3.46 13.64
N TRP A 157 -16.37 4.07 14.34
CA TRP A 157 -17.61 4.52 13.72
C TRP A 157 -17.39 5.65 12.70
N ILE A 158 -16.43 6.55 12.94
CA ILE A 158 -16.08 7.66 12.03
C ILE A 158 -15.51 7.10 10.72
N SER A 159 -14.44 6.30 10.79
CA SER A 159 -13.84 5.69 9.59
C SER A 159 -14.82 4.75 8.87
N SER A 160 -15.71 4.07 9.61
CA SER A 160 -16.78 3.27 9.00
C SER A 160 -17.80 4.12 8.25
N ALA A 161 -18.12 5.32 8.72
CA ALA A 161 -19.02 6.24 8.03
C ALA A 161 -18.35 6.83 6.79
N ALA A 162 -17.08 7.25 6.90
CA ALA A 162 -16.29 7.74 5.77
C ALA A 162 -16.18 6.69 4.65
N TYR A 163 -15.94 5.42 5.01
CA TYR A 163 -15.95 4.31 4.06
C TYR A 163 -17.26 4.22 3.25
N LYS A 164 -18.43 4.34 3.90
CA LYS A 164 -19.72 4.27 3.20
C LYS A 164 -19.87 5.38 2.16
N VAL A 165 -19.36 6.57 2.45
CA VAL A 165 -19.35 7.69 1.51
C VAL A 165 -18.38 7.39 0.36
N ALA A 166 -17.17 6.92 0.66
CA ALA A 166 -16.18 6.55 -0.36
C ALA A 166 -16.71 5.48 -1.32
N LEU A 167 -17.45 4.49 -0.82
CA LEU A 167 -18.07 3.43 -1.63
C LEU A 167 -19.02 3.98 -2.71
N CYS A 168 -19.71 5.09 -2.43
CA CYS A 168 -20.60 5.74 -3.41
C CYS A 168 -19.85 6.60 -4.44
N LEU A 169 -18.54 6.77 -4.27
CA LEU A 169 -17.70 7.70 -5.04
C LEU A 169 -16.66 6.98 -5.91
N ILE A 170 -16.61 5.65 -5.84
CA ILE A 170 -15.73 4.83 -6.68
C ILE A 170 -16.28 4.73 -8.11
N PRO A 171 -15.41 4.56 -9.12
CA PRO A 171 -15.84 4.41 -10.50
C PRO A 171 -16.51 3.04 -10.75
N GLU A 172 -17.06 2.89 -11.95
CA GLU A 172 -17.52 1.57 -12.43
C GLU A 172 -16.35 0.59 -12.60
N ARG A 173 -16.65 -0.71 -12.49
CA ARG A 173 -15.66 -1.79 -12.55
C ARG A 173 -14.74 -1.69 -13.76
N ASP A 174 -15.32 -1.53 -14.95
CA ASP A 174 -14.55 -1.53 -16.19
C ASP A 174 -13.66 -0.29 -16.30
N ILE A 175 -14.09 0.84 -15.73
CA ILE A 175 -13.28 2.06 -15.65
C ILE A 175 -12.11 1.82 -14.69
N PHE A 176 -12.37 1.23 -13.52
CA PHE A 176 -11.33 0.91 -12.54
C PHE A 176 -10.26 -0.03 -13.11
N ILE A 177 -10.68 -1.11 -13.79
CA ILE A 177 -9.74 -2.06 -14.42
C ILE A 177 -8.95 -1.36 -15.53
N GLN A 178 -9.58 -0.52 -16.35
CA GLN A 178 -8.88 0.27 -17.36
C GLN A 178 -7.84 1.22 -16.75
N LEU A 179 -8.14 1.84 -15.60
CA LEU A 179 -7.16 2.67 -14.87
C LEU A 179 -5.95 1.85 -14.42
N LEU A 180 -6.16 0.62 -13.95
CA LEU A 180 -5.07 -0.26 -13.49
C LEU A 180 -4.22 -0.79 -14.66
N MET A 181 -4.85 -1.16 -15.78
CA MET A 181 -4.18 -1.81 -16.91
C MET A 181 -3.64 -0.84 -17.96
N GLY A 182 -4.11 0.41 -17.95
CA GLY A 182 -3.82 1.36 -19.02
C GLY A 182 -4.46 0.96 -20.36
N SER A 183 -4.27 1.81 -21.37
CA SER A 183 -4.94 1.72 -22.68
C SER A 183 -4.31 0.74 -23.68
N CYS A 184 -3.30 -0.04 -23.27
CA CYS A 184 -2.47 -0.85 -24.18
C CYS A 184 -2.46 -2.36 -23.87
N GLN A 185 -3.35 -2.88 -23.02
CA GLN A 185 -3.25 -4.26 -22.53
C GLN A 185 -4.48 -5.12 -22.80
N ASP A 186 -4.21 -6.39 -23.11
CA ASP A 186 -5.21 -7.45 -23.15
C ASP A 186 -5.71 -7.73 -21.72
N PRO A 187 -7.02 -7.63 -21.45
CA PRO A 187 -7.63 -7.99 -20.17
C PRO A 187 -7.21 -9.34 -19.61
N GLY A 188 -6.78 -10.29 -20.45
CA GLY A 188 -6.27 -11.60 -20.06
C GLY A 188 -5.05 -11.56 -19.15
N TYR A 189 -4.24 -10.49 -19.18
CA TYR A 189 -3.07 -10.34 -18.32
C TYR A 189 -3.38 -9.77 -16.93
N PHE A 190 -4.60 -9.27 -16.69
CA PHE A 190 -4.96 -8.68 -15.39
C PHE A 190 -4.74 -9.66 -14.24
N GLY A 191 -5.22 -10.89 -14.41
CA GLY A 191 -5.07 -11.94 -13.41
C GLY A 191 -3.62 -12.30 -13.13
N GLU A 192 -2.80 -12.41 -14.18
CA GLU A 192 -1.37 -12.74 -14.06
C GLU A 192 -0.61 -11.64 -13.31
N ASP A 193 -0.81 -10.38 -13.71
CA ASP A 193 -0.17 -9.22 -13.09
C ASP A 193 -0.59 -9.09 -11.61
N VAL A 194 -1.87 -9.32 -11.29
CA VAL A 194 -2.35 -9.34 -9.89
C VAL A 194 -1.65 -10.43 -9.09
N MET A 195 -1.55 -11.66 -9.61
CA MET A 195 -0.89 -12.77 -8.92
C MET A 195 0.59 -12.48 -8.66
N VAL A 196 1.28 -11.84 -9.61
CA VAL A 196 2.67 -11.40 -9.42
C VAL A 196 2.76 -10.34 -8.33
N LEU A 197 1.92 -9.30 -8.36
CA LEU A 197 1.91 -8.27 -7.32
C LEU A 197 1.67 -8.86 -5.92
N VAL A 198 0.70 -9.77 -5.79
CA VAL A 198 0.42 -10.47 -4.53
C VAL A 198 1.64 -11.25 -4.05
N SER A 199 2.31 -11.99 -4.93
CA SER A 199 3.51 -12.76 -4.58
C SER A 199 4.66 -11.88 -4.06
N ILE A 200 4.74 -10.63 -4.53
CA ILE A 200 5.77 -9.66 -4.12
C ILE A 200 5.39 -8.97 -2.79
N ALA A 201 4.12 -8.59 -2.63
CA ALA A 201 3.67 -7.83 -1.47
C ALA A 201 3.42 -8.70 -0.22
N GLN A 202 3.08 -9.98 -0.40
CA GLN A 202 2.73 -10.89 0.70
C GLN A 202 3.86 -11.03 1.75
N PRO A 203 5.14 -11.26 1.39
CA PRO A 203 6.22 -11.36 2.38
C PRO A 203 6.42 -10.08 3.20
N LEU A 204 6.20 -8.90 2.61
CA LEU A 204 6.28 -7.61 3.30
C LEU A 204 5.17 -7.48 4.34
N LEU A 205 3.94 -7.86 3.99
CA LEU A 205 2.80 -7.84 4.92
C LEU A 205 3.01 -8.81 6.09
N GLU A 206 3.59 -9.98 5.83
CA GLU A 206 3.93 -10.98 6.86
C GLU A 206 5.00 -10.46 7.82
N GLU A 207 6.06 -9.82 7.30
CA GLU A 207 7.07 -9.15 8.13
C GLU A 207 6.43 -8.08 9.03
N ILE A 208 5.61 -7.20 8.45
CA ILE A 208 4.95 -6.14 9.22
C ILE A 208 4.04 -6.74 10.28
N ASN A 209 3.21 -7.72 9.94
CA ASN A 209 2.33 -8.37 10.91
C ASN A 209 3.12 -9.01 12.07
N ALA A 210 4.25 -9.67 11.79
CA ALA A 210 5.12 -10.23 12.81
C ALA A 210 5.67 -9.16 13.76
N ILE A 211 6.08 -7.99 13.22
CA ILE A 211 6.52 -6.84 14.02
C ILE A 211 5.37 -6.35 14.92
N LEU A 212 4.17 -6.20 14.37
CA LEU A 212 3.02 -5.68 15.12
C LEU A 212 2.60 -6.60 16.25
N VAL A 213 2.55 -7.92 16.00
CA VAL A 213 2.23 -8.93 17.02
C VAL A 213 3.29 -8.93 18.12
N LYS A 214 4.58 -8.89 17.77
CA LYS A 214 5.69 -8.84 18.73
C LYS A 214 5.56 -7.65 19.69
N HIS A 215 5.06 -6.51 19.20
CA HIS A 215 4.92 -5.28 19.98
C HIS A 215 3.49 -5.01 20.49
N GLN A 216 2.55 -5.95 20.32
CA GLN A 216 1.14 -5.83 20.75
C GLN A 216 0.41 -4.62 20.14
N LEU A 217 0.65 -4.38 18.85
CA LEU A 217 0.08 -3.27 18.08
C LEU A 217 -0.94 -3.72 17.03
N GLU A 218 -1.10 -5.03 16.81
CA GLU A 218 -1.94 -5.62 15.77
C GLU A 218 -3.43 -5.29 15.92
N ARG A 219 -3.89 -5.10 17.16
CA ARG A 219 -5.29 -4.75 17.49
C ARG A 219 -5.57 -3.25 17.55
N LEU A 220 -4.59 -2.41 17.22
CA LEU A 220 -4.75 -0.96 17.27
C LEU A 220 -5.86 -0.51 16.32
N LYS A 221 -6.85 0.24 16.83
CA LYS A 221 -7.99 0.75 16.04
C LYS A 221 -7.79 2.20 15.60
N SER A 222 -8.60 2.63 14.63
CA SER A 222 -8.75 4.06 14.37
C SER A 222 -9.34 4.72 15.62
N THR A 223 -8.99 5.98 15.82
CA THR A 223 -9.68 6.86 16.76
C THR A 223 -11.10 7.14 16.29
#